data_AF-A0A2M8B332-F1
#
_entry.id   AF-A0A2M8B332-F1
#
_cell.length_a   1.000
_cell.length_b   1.000
_cell.length_c   1.000
_cell.angle_alpha   90.00
_cell.angle_beta   90.00
_cell.angle_gamma   90.00
#
_symmetry.space_group_name_H-M   'P 1'
#
loop_
_entity.id
_entity.type
_entity.pdbx_description
1 polymer ?
#
loop_
_entity_poly.entity_id
_entity_poly.type
_entity_poly.pdbx_seq_one_letter_code
_entity_poly.pdbx_strand_id
1 'polypeptide(L)'
;MRLGFLPVEIARTFERFAGIRRRQEGIGEFRGILVVDDFAHHPTAVRETIRAVRGRYPGRRIVAVFEPRSNTSRRKVFQREFTAAFSEADEVIL
;
A
#
# COMPACT_ATOMS: atom_id res chain seq x y z
N MET A 1 -25.03 10.28 -16.17
CA MET A 1 -24.17 10.41 -14.98
C MET A 1 -25.05 10.69 -13.76
N ARG A 2 -24.91 9.92 -12.67
CA ARG A 2 -25.90 9.82 -11.55
C ARG A 2 -25.98 11.05 -10.64
N LEU A 3 -24.99 11.95 -10.68
CA LEU A 3 -24.89 13.13 -9.81
C LEU A 3 -24.73 14.46 -10.59
N GLY A 4 -24.93 14.46 -11.91
CA GLY A 4 -24.93 15.68 -12.72
C GLY A 4 -23.56 16.23 -13.17
N PHE A 5 -22.44 15.70 -12.69
CA PHE A 5 -21.11 16.08 -13.21
C PHE A 5 -20.91 15.59 -14.64
N LEU A 6 -20.22 16.38 -15.46
CA LEU A 6 -19.77 16.00 -16.80
C LEU A 6 -18.48 15.18 -16.74
N PRO A 7 -18.22 14.27 -17.71
CA PRO A 7 -16.99 13.48 -17.73
C PRO A 7 -15.71 14.32 -17.70
N VAL A 8 -15.73 15.46 -18.39
CA VAL A 8 -14.60 16.39 -18.44
C VAL A 8 -14.29 17.03 -17.08
N GLU A 9 -15.31 17.26 -16.24
CA GLU A 9 -15.14 17.82 -14.89
C GLU A 9 -14.53 16.79 -13.94
N ILE A 10 -14.98 15.54 -14.05
CA ILE A 10 -14.43 14.41 -13.30
C ILE A 10 -12.95 14.21 -13.67
N ALA A 11 -12.63 14.17 -14.96
CA ALA A 11 -11.27 13.98 -15.45
C ALA A 11 -10.30 15.08 -14.96
N ARG A 12 -10.69 16.36 -15.09
CA ARG A 12 -9.89 17.50 -14.61
C ARG A 12 -9.64 17.46 -13.10
N THR A 13 -10.57 16.89 -12.34
CA THR A 13 -10.42 16.76 -10.89
C THR A 13 -9.38 15.68 -10.55
N PHE A 14 -9.39 14.55 -11.27
CA PHE A 14 -8.41 13.49 -11.08
C PHE A 14 -6.98 13.91 -11.45
N GLU A 15 -6.79 14.81 -12.41
CA GLU A 15 -5.48 15.38 -12.73
C GLU A 15 -4.83 16.10 -11.53
N ARG A 16 -5.64 16.64 -10.61
CA ARG A 16 -5.18 17.38 -9.42
C ARG A 16 -5.18 16.54 -8.16
N PHE A 17 -5.50 15.25 -8.26
CA PHE A 17 -5.59 14.38 -7.11
C PHE A 17 -4.19 14.08 -6.55
N ALA A 18 -3.88 14.69 -5.40
CA ALA A 18 -2.59 14.54 -4.74
C ALA A 18 -2.40 13.19 -4.01
N GLY A 19 -3.38 12.29 -4.10
CA GLY A 19 -3.40 11.04 -3.35
C GLY A 19 -4.12 11.15 -2.01
N ILE A 20 -3.98 10.09 -1.20
CA ILE A 20 -4.54 10.00 0.14
C ILE A 20 -3.37 9.78 1.09
N ARG A 21 -3.40 10.47 2.24
CA ARG A 21 -2.40 10.27 3.28
C ARG A 21 -2.30 8.80 3.68
N ARG A 22 -1.07 8.30 3.88
CA ARG A 22 -0.78 6.91 4.23
C ARG A 22 -1.29 5.89 3.19
N ARG A 23 -1.23 6.25 1.91
CA ARG A 23 -1.44 5.33 0.77
C ARG A 23 -0.23 5.42 -0.14
N GLN A 24 0.73 4.52 0.08
CA GLN A 24 2.06 4.52 -0.54
C GLN A 24 2.74 5.90 -0.49
N GLU A 25 2.62 6.57 0.65
CA GLU A 25 3.16 7.91 0.86
C GLU A 25 4.67 7.82 1.07
N GLY A 26 5.45 8.47 0.19
CA GLY A 26 6.90 8.56 0.35
C GLY A 26 7.25 9.50 1.50
N ILE A 27 7.75 8.94 2.60
CA ILE A 27 8.13 9.71 3.79
C ILE A 27 9.47 10.41 3.59
N GLY A 28 10.37 9.79 2.84
CA GLY A 28 11.68 10.33 2.51
C GLY A 28 12.68 9.23 2.16
N GLU A 29 13.88 9.66 1.78
CA GLU A 29 14.99 8.76 1.49
C GLU A 29 16.14 9.02 2.47
N PHE A 30 16.59 7.96 3.14
CA PHE A 30 17.63 8.03 4.16
C PHE A 30 18.73 7.04 3.82
N ARG A 31 19.94 7.54 3.58
CA ARG A 31 21.11 6.69 3.21
C ARG A 31 20.81 5.75 2.03
N GLY A 32 20.07 6.22 1.03
CA GLY A 32 19.68 5.43 -0.15
C GLY A 32 18.44 4.54 0.05
N ILE A 33 17.81 4.57 1.23
CA ILE A 33 16.63 3.77 1.57
C ILE A 33 15.39 4.65 1.50
N LEU A 34 14.52 4.37 0.54
CA LEU A 34 13.22 5.02 0.43
C LEU A 34 12.26 4.42 1.47
N VAL A 35 11.69 5.27 2.32
CA VAL A 35 10.66 4.90 3.30
C VAL A 35 9.30 5.27 2.74
N VAL A 36 8.40 4.29 2.70
CA VAL A 36 7.02 4.44 2.20
C VAL A 36 6.05 4.01 3.30
N ASP A 37 5.07 4.85 3.64
CA ASP A 37 4.00 4.55 4.61
C ASP A 37 2.69 4.17 3.89
N ASP A 38 2.04 3.11 4.39
CA ASP A 38 0.75 2.64 3.89
C ASP A 38 -0.16 2.14 5.03
N PHE A 39 -1.45 2.39 4.91
CA PHE A 39 -2.48 1.96 5.86
C PHE A 39 -2.99 0.53 5.64
N ALA A 40 -2.40 -0.25 4.75
CA ALA A 40 -2.77 -1.64 4.49
C ALA A 40 -2.77 -2.48 5.78
N HIS A 41 -3.94 -2.97 6.16
CA HIS A 41 -4.16 -3.76 7.38
C HIS A 41 -4.93 -5.07 7.13
N HIS A 42 -5.47 -5.25 5.92
CA HIS A 42 -6.11 -6.48 5.47
C HIS A 42 -5.15 -7.22 4.51
N PRO A 43 -5.10 -8.57 4.51
CA PRO A 43 -4.18 -9.32 3.64
C PRO A 43 -4.23 -8.92 2.16
N THR A 44 -5.44 -8.74 1.61
CA THR A 44 -5.62 -8.22 0.24
C THR A 44 -4.91 -6.88 0.03
N ALA A 45 -5.10 -5.92 0.93
CA ALA A 45 -4.48 -4.60 0.80
C ALA A 45 -2.96 -4.69 0.91
N VAL A 46 -2.44 -5.51 1.83
CA VAL A 46 -0.99 -5.73 1.98
C VAL A 46 -0.38 -6.27 0.69
N ARG A 47 -0.98 -7.30 0.09
CA ARG A 47 -0.51 -7.88 -1.16
C ARG A 47 -0.51 -6.86 -2.30
N GLU A 48 -1.60 -6.13 -2.48
CA GLU A 48 -1.68 -5.14 -3.55
C GLU A 48 -0.71 -3.96 -3.32
N THR A 49 -0.46 -3.59 -2.06
CA THR A 49 0.57 -2.60 -1.71
C THR A 49 1.96 -3.07 -2.13
N ILE A 50 2.35 -4.31 -1.79
CA ILE A 50 3.67 -4.85 -2.15
C ILE A 50 3.83 -4.94 -3.67
N ARG A 51 2.80 -5.41 -4.39
CA ARG A 51 2.80 -5.49 -5.86
C ARG A 51 2.98 -4.13 -6.53
N ALA A 52 2.22 -3.14 -6.08
CA ALA A 52 2.30 -1.79 -6.61
C ALA A 52 3.68 -1.15 -6.32
N VAL A 53 4.25 -1.38 -5.13
CA VAL A 53 5.62 -0.93 -4.80
C VAL A 53 6.65 -1.61 -5.71
N ARG A 54 6.54 -2.92 -5.94
CA ARG A 54 7.43 -3.67 -6.84
C ARG A 54 7.38 -3.13 -8.28
N GLY A 55 6.18 -2.87 -8.79
CA GLY A 55 5.99 -2.30 -10.12
C GLY A 55 6.52 -0.87 -10.24
N ARG A 56 6.36 -0.06 -9.19
CA ARG A 56 6.82 1.34 -9.15
C ARG A 56 8.34 1.45 -9.03
N TYR A 57 8.98 0.52 -8.31
CA TYR A 57 10.42 0.54 -8.03
C TYR A 57 11.09 -0.78 -8.45
N PRO A 58 11.16 -1.06 -9.76
CA PRO A 58 11.72 -2.31 -10.26
C PRO A 58 13.18 -2.47 -9.83
N GLY A 59 13.57 -3.69 -9.46
CA GLY A 59 14.94 -4.04 -9.05
C GLY A 59 15.36 -3.58 -7.65
N ARG A 60 14.53 -2.80 -6.93
CA ARG A 60 14.80 -2.46 -5.53
C ARG A 60 14.36 -3.58 -4.59
N ARG A 61 15.11 -3.79 -3.51
CA ARG A 61 14.74 -4.68 -2.40
C ARG A 61 13.55 -4.08 -1.64
N ILE A 62 12.53 -4.89 -1.34
CA ILE A 62 11.34 -4.52 -0.57
C ILE A 62 11.42 -5.17 0.82
N VAL A 63 11.49 -4.33 1.84
CA VAL A 63 11.35 -4.74 3.25
C VAL A 63 9.99 -4.31 3.75
N ALA A 64 9.10 -5.27 4.04
CA ALA A 64 7.78 -5.00 4.58
C ALA A 64 7.85 -4.94 6.11
N VAL A 65 7.71 -3.75 6.69
CA VAL A 65 7.57 -3.57 8.14
C VAL A 65 6.09 -3.45 8.46
N PHE A 66 5.54 -4.43 9.17
CA PHE A 66 4.11 -4.53 9.40
C PHE A 66 3.76 -4.59 10.88
N GLU A 67 2.96 -3.63 11.33
CA GLU A 67 2.42 -3.62 12.69
C GLU A 67 0.94 -4.05 12.69
N PRO A 68 0.58 -5.17 13.33
CA PRO A 68 -0.81 -5.62 13.39
C PRO A 68 -1.64 -4.71 14.33
N ARG A 69 -2.32 -3.72 13.78
CA ARG A 69 -3.17 -2.78 14.56
C ARG A 69 -4.67 -3.08 14.56
N SER A 70 -5.19 -3.75 13.52
CA SER A 70 -6.63 -4.05 13.45
C SER A 70 -7.02 -5.26 14.30
N ASN A 71 -8.29 -5.35 14.72
CA ASN A 71 -8.79 -6.49 15.51
C ASN A 71 -8.60 -7.83 14.79
N THR A 72 -8.76 -7.86 13.47
CA THR A 72 -8.60 -9.07 12.66
C THR A 72 -7.13 -9.41 12.42
N SER A 73 -6.26 -8.41 12.22
CA SER A 73 -4.81 -8.64 12.08
C SER A 73 -4.11 -9.03 13.37
N ARG A 74 -4.68 -8.67 14.54
CA ARG A 74 -4.16 -9.07 15.87
C ARG A 74 -4.59 -10.47 16.30
N ARG A 75 -5.49 -11.12 15.56
CA ARG A 75 -6.02 -12.45 15.87
C ARG A 75 -5.61 -13.42 14.76
N LYS A 76 -5.79 -14.72 14.99
CA LYS A 76 -5.48 -15.77 13.99
C LYS A 76 -6.46 -15.83 12.80
N VAL A 77 -7.33 -14.82 12.64
CA VAL A 77 -8.40 -14.80 11.62
C VAL A 77 -7.84 -14.88 10.21
N PHE A 78 -6.72 -14.21 9.96
CA PHE A 78 -6.09 -14.14 8.64
C PHE A 78 -4.65 -14.66 8.62
N GLN A 79 -4.30 -15.55 9.54
CA GLN A 79 -2.91 -15.96 9.74
C GLN A 79 -2.30 -16.55 8.46
N ARG A 80 -3.04 -17.38 7.73
CA ARG A 80 -2.56 -18.01 6.48
C ARG A 80 -2.52 -17.00 5.33
N GLU A 81 -3.52 -16.13 5.27
CA GLU A 81 -3.69 -15.12 4.25
C GLU A 81 -2.59 -14.06 4.34
N PHE A 82 -2.14 -13.69 5.55
CA PHE A 82 -1.00 -12.80 5.72
C PHE A 82 0.29 -13.43 5.20
N THR A 83 0.55 -14.71 5.46
CA THR A 83 1.71 -15.41 4.90
C THR A 83 1.74 -15.29 3.38
N ALA A 84 0.62 -15.52 2.71
CA ALA A 84 0.52 -15.35 1.26
C ALA A 84 0.64 -13.88 0.83
N ALA A 85 0.06 -12.94 1.60
CA ALA A 85 0.07 -11.52 1.27
C ALA A 85 1.48 -10.91 1.27
N PHE A 86 2.37 -11.40 2.14
CA PHE A 86 3.76 -10.94 2.23
C PHE A 86 4.74 -11.66 1.29
N SER A 87 4.29 -12.69 0.56
CA SER A 87 5.19 -13.59 -0.19
C SER A 87 6.05 -12.93 -1.27
N GLU A 88 5.65 -11.76 -1.77
CA GLU A 88 6.38 -11.01 -2.81
C GLU A 88 7.35 -9.96 -2.24
N ALA A 89 7.38 -9.78 -0.91
CA ALA A 89 8.39 -8.96 -0.24
C ALA A 89 9.69 -9.77 -0.08
N ASP A 90 10.83 -9.08 -0.14
CA ASP A 90 12.14 -9.74 -0.01
C ASP A 90 12.49 -10.00 1.47
N GLU A 91 11.93 -9.21 2.38
CA GLU A 91 12.05 -9.38 3.82
C GLU A 91 10.80 -8.86 4.52
N VAL A 92 10.43 -9.47 5.65
CA VAL A 92 9.25 -9.11 6.43
C VAL A 92 9.65 -8.96 7.90
N ILE A 93 9.30 -7.82 8.49
CA ILE A 93 9.47 -7.52 9.91
C ILE A 93 8.06 -7.33 10.51
N LEU A 94 7.74 -8.10 11.55
CA LEU A 94 6.44 -8.15 12.21
C LEU A 94 6.50 -7.62 13.65
#